data_AF-A0A6P4Y9X2-F1
#
_entry.id   AF-A0A6P4Y9X2-F1
#
_cell.length_a   1.000
_cell.length_b   1.000
_cell.length_c   1.000
_cell.angle_alpha   90.00
_cell.angle_beta   90.00
_cell.angle_gamma   90.00
#
_symmetry.space_group_name_H-M   'P 1'
#
loop_
_entity.id
_entity.type
_entity.pdbx_description
1 polymer ?
#
loop_
_entity_poly.entity_id
_entity_poly.type
_entity_poly.pdbx_seq_one_letter_code
_entity_poly.pdbx_strand_id
1 'polypeptide(L)'
;MMNRDPTMSSLSDIDEVAPKPSDIEVFAGNSTFHGINHVFTNGRCSIRRILWGLAFLTSFGLLVNQGVDRVLYFFQYPHVTKLDELEAQMMSFPAITICNLNPFRFSQITKNDLYHMGHAFEMLKPDKTLAHSNYIDPEHLRTLKMLSDFDNNFTPTKSFSMKEFYVRAVIQIDEMLSFSMKEFYDRAGIQIDEMLLSFSMTEFYDRAGIQIDEMLLKCSYRGEDNCGPRNFSTCDFSG
;
A
#
# COMPACT_ATOMS: atom_id res chain seq x y z
N MET A 1 -20.22 98.38 -45.80
CA MET A 1 -19.20 98.72 -46.82
C MET A 1 -17.96 97.92 -46.45
N MET A 2 -17.45 96.94 -47.19
CA MET A 2 -17.31 96.77 -48.64
C MET A 2 -17.90 95.41 -49.10
N ASN A 3 -18.29 95.37 -50.37
CA ASN A 3 -18.91 94.24 -51.06
C ASN A 3 -17.92 93.15 -51.49
N ARG A 4 -18.51 91.96 -51.69
CA ARG A 4 -18.02 90.75 -52.34
C ARG A 4 -17.65 91.00 -53.82
N ASP A 5 -16.68 90.28 -54.35
CA ASP A 5 -16.67 89.87 -55.76
C ASP A 5 -16.18 88.40 -55.93
N PRO A 6 -16.66 87.68 -56.96
CA PRO A 6 -16.69 86.21 -57.02
C PRO A 6 -15.79 85.63 -58.14
N THR A 7 -15.68 84.30 -58.17
CA THR A 7 -15.16 83.42 -59.25
C THR A 7 -13.64 83.29 -59.47
N MET A 8 -13.12 82.09 -59.18
CA MET A 8 -12.14 81.31 -59.99
C MET A 8 -12.01 79.91 -59.35
N SER A 9 -12.99 79.02 -59.57
CA SER A 9 -12.89 77.88 -60.50
C SER A 9 -11.76 76.88 -60.17
N SER A 10 -12.15 75.79 -59.52
CA SER A 10 -11.75 74.40 -59.81
C SER A 10 -10.28 74.10 -60.12
N LEU A 11 -9.55 73.56 -59.14
CA LEU A 11 -8.59 72.49 -59.42
C LEU A 11 -9.20 71.19 -58.90
N SER A 12 -9.60 70.37 -59.85
CA SER A 12 -10.19 69.04 -59.74
C SER A 12 -9.51 68.15 -58.69
N ASP A 13 -10.34 67.58 -57.82
CA ASP A 13 -10.09 66.35 -57.09
C ASP A 13 -9.56 65.28 -58.05
N ILE A 14 -8.28 64.94 -57.92
CA ILE A 14 -7.79 63.63 -58.34
C ILE A 14 -8.06 62.73 -57.13
N ASP A 15 -9.28 62.22 -57.04
CA ASP A 15 -9.60 61.10 -56.16
C ASP A 15 -8.78 59.89 -56.66
N GLU A 16 -7.63 59.68 -56.04
CA GLU A 16 -6.89 58.45 -56.12
C GLU A 16 -7.80 57.35 -55.53
N VAL A 17 -8.44 56.55 -56.40
CA VAL A 17 -9.33 55.46 -55.99
C VAL A 17 -8.48 54.45 -55.21
N ALA A 18 -8.45 54.60 -53.89
CA ALA A 18 -7.78 53.67 -53.00
C ALA A 18 -8.37 52.26 -53.25
N PRO A 19 -7.53 51.24 -53.45
CA PRO A 19 -8.01 49.89 -53.71
C PRO A 19 -8.88 49.42 -52.53
N LYS A 20 -10.06 48.90 -52.85
CA LYS A 20 -11.01 48.38 -51.85
C LYS A 20 -10.31 47.31 -50.98
N PRO A 21 -10.42 47.37 -49.65
CA PRO A 21 -9.82 46.38 -48.76
C PRO A 21 -10.40 45.00 -49.02
N SER A 22 -9.56 43.98 -48.87
CA SER A 22 -9.99 42.58 -48.99
C SER A 22 -10.88 42.17 -47.81
N ASP A 23 -11.82 41.25 -48.02
CA ASP A 23 -12.75 40.81 -46.96
C ASP A 23 -12.02 40.23 -45.73
N ILE A 24 -10.86 39.58 -45.94
CA ILE A 24 -10.03 39.03 -44.86
C ILE A 24 -9.37 40.11 -43.99
N GLU A 25 -9.02 41.25 -44.58
CA GLU A 25 -8.46 42.38 -43.82
C GLU A 25 -9.54 43.06 -42.99
N VAL A 26 -10.76 43.23 -43.55
CA VAL A 26 -11.90 43.75 -42.80
C VAL A 26 -12.20 42.84 -41.60
N PHE A 27 -12.15 41.52 -41.80
CA PHE A 27 -12.29 40.55 -40.71
C PHE A 27 -11.15 40.66 -39.69
N ALA A 28 -9.90 40.67 -40.13
CA ALA A 28 -8.73 40.73 -39.24
C ALA A 28 -8.68 42.04 -38.43
N GLY A 29 -9.11 43.15 -39.02
CA GLY A 29 -9.23 44.45 -38.36
C GLY A 29 -10.33 44.51 -37.30
N ASN A 30 -11.42 43.74 -37.50
CA ASN A 30 -12.55 43.65 -36.56
C ASN A 30 -12.43 42.49 -35.56
N SER A 31 -11.37 41.68 -35.68
CA SER A 31 -11.14 40.53 -34.80
C SER A 31 -10.54 40.94 -33.46
N THR A 32 -10.81 40.17 -32.41
CA THR A 32 -10.17 40.30 -31.09
C THR A 32 -8.86 39.52 -30.99
N PHE A 33 -8.49 38.74 -32.02
CA PHE A 33 -7.21 38.06 -32.07
C PHE A 33 -6.06 39.07 -32.18
N HIS A 34 -5.22 39.11 -31.16
CA HIS A 34 -4.07 40.00 -31.14
C HIS A 34 -3.06 39.57 -32.20
N GLY A 35 -2.62 40.51 -33.03
CA GLY A 35 -1.60 40.28 -34.06
C GLY A 35 -2.13 39.91 -35.45
N ILE A 36 -3.38 39.42 -35.57
CA ILE A 36 -3.94 39.04 -36.89
C ILE A 36 -4.15 40.26 -37.80
N ASN A 37 -4.51 41.40 -37.21
CA ASN A 37 -4.64 42.70 -37.90
C ASN A 37 -3.31 43.19 -38.51
N HIS A 38 -2.16 42.80 -37.94
CA HIS A 38 -0.83 43.18 -38.44
C HIS A 38 -0.33 42.23 -39.53
N VAL A 39 -0.88 41.03 -39.60
CA VAL A 39 -0.60 40.03 -40.64
C VAL A 39 -1.37 40.36 -41.92
N PHE A 40 -2.67 40.67 -41.80
CA PHE A 40 -3.56 40.96 -42.93
C PHE A 40 -3.82 42.46 -43.09
N THR A 41 -2.81 43.19 -43.57
CA THR A 41 -2.94 44.61 -43.97
C THR A 41 -2.94 44.76 -45.49
N ASN A 42 -3.53 45.83 -46.04
CA ASN A 42 -3.45 46.17 -47.46
C ASN A 42 -2.01 46.47 -47.93
N GLY A 43 -1.59 45.93 -49.08
CA GLY A 43 -0.28 46.21 -49.69
C GLY A 43 0.61 44.97 -49.91
N ARG A 44 1.86 45.19 -50.35
CA ARG A 44 2.83 44.12 -50.68
C ARG A 44 3.34 43.39 -49.43
N CYS A 45 3.79 42.14 -49.60
CA CYS A 45 4.45 41.38 -48.54
C CYS A 45 5.72 42.08 -48.05
N SER A 46 5.71 42.54 -46.80
CA SER A 46 6.85 43.20 -46.15
C SER A 46 7.45 42.30 -45.06
N ILE A 47 8.73 42.49 -44.76
CA ILE A 47 9.44 41.81 -43.66
C ILE A 47 8.66 41.94 -42.35
N ARG A 48 8.06 43.11 -42.10
CA ARG A 48 7.21 43.35 -40.91
C ARG A 48 6.04 42.37 -40.83
N ARG A 49 5.39 42.03 -41.94
CA ARG A 49 4.27 41.05 -41.95
C ARG A 49 4.75 39.64 -41.71
N ILE A 50 5.91 39.28 -42.25
CA ILE A 50 6.53 37.97 -42.01
C ILE A 50 6.85 37.83 -40.53
N LEU A 51 7.43 38.86 -39.90
CA LEU A 51 7.72 38.86 -38.46
C LEU A 51 6.43 38.74 -37.62
N TRP A 52 5.38 39.50 -37.94
CA TRP A 52 4.09 39.38 -37.26
C TRP A 52 3.43 38.01 -37.47
N GLY A 53 3.51 37.45 -38.68
CA GLY A 53 2.99 36.12 -38.99
C GLY A 53 3.72 35.02 -38.25
N LEU A 54 5.06 35.07 -38.21
CA LEU A 54 5.87 34.13 -37.44
C LEU A 54 5.59 34.25 -35.94
N ALA A 55 5.50 35.47 -35.41
CA ALA A 55 5.19 35.68 -34.00
C ALA A 55 3.79 35.17 -33.63
N PHE A 56 2.79 35.43 -34.48
CA PHE A 56 1.42 34.94 -34.30
C PHE A 56 1.37 33.41 -34.34
N LEU A 57 1.97 32.77 -35.35
CA LEU A 57 2.01 31.32 -35.48
C LEU A 57 2.76 30.66 -34.33
N THR A 58 3.88 31.26 -33.89
CA THR A 58 4.64 30.77 -32.74
C THR A 58 3.81 30.86 -31.46
N SER A 59 3.16 31.99 -31.22
CA SER A 59 2.31 32.18 -30.04
C SER A 59 1.11 31.23 -30.04
N PHE A 60 0.44 31.06 -31.17
CA PHE A 60 -0.67 30.13 -31.32
C PHE A 60 -0.25 28.67 -31.14
N GLY A 61 0.89 28.28 -31.74
CA GLY A 61 1.46 26.93 -31.57
C GLY A 61 1.81 26.62 -30.11
N LEU A 62 2.43 27.57 -29.41
CA LEU A 62 2.72 27.44 -27.97
C LEU A 62 1.44 27.33 -27.14
N LEU A 63 0.41 28.14 -27.45
CA LEU A 63 -0.88 28.08 -26.77
C LEU A 63 -1.54 26.70 -26.92
N VAL A 64 -1.59 26.16 -28.14
CA VAL A 64 -2.16 24.83 -28.40
C VAL A 64 -1.36 23.75 -27.69
N ASN A 65 -0.02 23.79 -27.78
CA ASN A 65 0.83 22.80 -27.13
C ASN A 65 0.68 22.79 -25.60
N GLN A 66 0.70 23.97 -24.98
CA GLN A 66 0.47 24.11 -23.54
C GLN A 66 -0.96 23.71 -23.14
N GLY A 67 -1.95 24.04 -23.97
CA GLY A 67 -3.34 23.63 -23.76
C GLY A 67 -3.51 22.12 -23.74
N VAL A 68 -2.94 21.42 -24.72
CA VAL A 68 -2.98 19.95 -24.80
C VAL A 68 -2.27 19.32 -23.59
N ASP A 69 -1.07 19.79 -23.25
CA ASP A 69 -0.32 19.30 -22.09
C ASP A 69 -1.12 19.40 -20.78
N ARG A 70 -1.78 20.55 -20.54
CA ARG A 70 -2.62 20.74 -19.34
C ARG A 70 -3.87 19.88 -19.35
N VAL A 71 -4.54 19.69 -20.50
CA VAL A 71 -5.71 18.82 -20.61
C VAL A 71 -5.33 17.36 -20.36
N LEU A 72 -4.22 16.89 -20.93
CA LEU A 72 -3.71 15.54 -20.68
C LEU A 72 -3.32 15.36 -19.21
N TYR A 73 -2.67 16.35 -18.60
CA TYR A 73 -2.34 16.34 -17.17
C TYR A 73 -3.59 16.32 -16.27
N PHE A 74 -4.65 17.06 -16.63
CA PHE A 74 -5.91 17.02 -15.90
C PHE A 74 -6.52 15.60 -15.87
N PHE A 75 -6.53 14.91 -17.02
CA PHE A 75 -7.05 13.54 -17.10
C PHE A 75 -6.12 12.45 -16.52
N GLN A 76 -4.91 12.81 -16.08
CA GLN A 76 -4.07 11.92 -15.27
C GLN A 76 -4.49 11.88 -13.79
N TYR A 77 -5.43 12.74 -13.38
CA TYR A 77 -5.90 12.86 -11.99
C TYR A 77 -4.77 12.91 -10.94
N PRO A 78 -3.75 13.77 -11.12
CA PRO A 78 -2.67 13.91 -10.16
C PRO A 78 -3.22 14.53 -8.87
N HIS A 79 -2.79 14.00 -7.73
CA HIS A 79 -3.12 14.51 -6.41
C HIS A 79 -1.84 14.82 -5.64
N VAL A 80 -1.92 15.77 -4.71
CA VAL A 80 -0.84 16.09 -3.78
C VAL A 80 -1.38 15.93 -2.37
N THR A 81 -0.61 15.26 -1.52
CA THR A 81 -0.96 15.07 -0.11
C THR A 81 -0.36 16.19 0.71
N LYS A 82 -1.19 16.87 1.51
CA LYS A 82 -0.73 17.83 2.51
C LYS A 82 -0.63 17.12 3.85
N LEU A 83 0.53 17.21 4.50
CA LEU A 83 0.76 16.68 5.84
C LEU A 83 0.72 17.83 6.83
N ASP A 84 -0.19 17.74 7.79
CA ASP A 84 -0.33 18.70 8.89
C ASP A 84 -0.20 17.92 10.22
N GLU A 85 0.65 18.40 11.11
CA GLU A 85 0.75 17.89 12.48
C GLU A 85 -0.04 18.83 13.40
N LEU A 86 -1.13 18.32 13.99
CA LEU A 86 -2.00 19.06 14.88
C LEU A 86 -1.98 18.44 16.28
N GLU A 87 -1.76 19.27 17.30
CA GLU A 87 -1.83 18.84 18.69
C GLU A 87 -3.30 18.80 19.15
N ALA A 88 -3.79 17.60 19.48
CA ALA A 88 -5.15 17.40 19.99
C ALA A 88 -5.14 17.20 21.51
N GLN A 89 -5.98 17.94 22.24
CA GLN A 89 -6.11 17.83 23.70
C GLN A 89 -6.62 16.45 24.15
N MET A 90 -7.41 15.78 23.31
CA MET A 90 -7.91 14.42 23.53
C MET A 90 -7.75 13.61 22.26
N MET A 91 -7.16 12.43 22.40
CA MET A 91 -7.02 11.45 21.32
C MET A 91 -7.59 10.11 21.77
N SER A 92 -8.17 9.38 20.81
CA SER A 92 -8.62 8.01 21.02
C SER A 92 -7.40 7.12 21.20
N PHE A 93 -7.40 6.30 22.25
CA PHE A 93 -6.34 5.32 22.46
C PHE A 93 -6.49 4.18 21.45
N PRO A 94 -5.40 3.77 20.77
CA PRO A 94 -5.49 2.73 19.76
C PRO A 94 -5.80 1.37 20.39
N ALA A 95 -6.34 0.46 19.58
CA ALA A 95 -6.42 -0.93 19.96
C ALA A 95 -5.01 -1.52 20.06
N ILE A 96 -4.68 -2.13 21.21
CA ILE A 96 -3.43 -2.86 21.40
C ILE A 96 -3.72 -4.34 21.18
N THR A 97 -3.06 -4.94 20.19
CA THR A 97 -3.11 -6.39 19.95
C THR A 97 -1.84 -7.01 20.51
N ILE A 98 -1.99 -7.97 21.42
CA ILE A 98 -0.88 -8.71 22.03
C ILE A 98 -1.06 -10.18 21.68
N CYS A 99 -0.03 -10.79 21.10
CA CYS A 99 0.01 -12.22 20.80
C CYS A 99 1.24 -12.82 21.46
N ASN A 100 1.08 -13.96 22.13
CA ASN A 100 2.23 -14.74 22.55
C ASN A 100 2.77 -15.49 21.33
N LEU A 101 4.02 -15.20 20.95
CA LEU A 101 4.68 -15.85 19.83
C LEU A 101 5.12 -17.29 20.14
N ASN A 102 4.95 -17.77 21.37
CA ASN A 102 5.30 -19.15 21.71
C ASN A 102 4.28 -20.13 21.11
N PRO A 103 4.68 -20.95 20.13
CA PRO A 103 3.76 -21.86 19.47
C PRO A 103 3.58 -23.16 20.27
N PHE A 104 4.28 -23.37 21.39
CA PHE A 104 4.22 -24.63 22.14
C PHE A 104 3.98 -24.46 23.65
N ARG A 105 3.14 -25.32 24.24
CA ARG A 105 3.13 -25.52 25.70
C ARG A 105 4.27 -26.46 26.03
N PHE A 106 5.45 -25.94 26.38
CA PHE A 106 6.63 -26.77 26.69
C PHE A 106 6.36 -27.84 27.76
N SER A 107 5.51 -27.55 28.74
CA SER A 107 5.08 -28.50 29.78
C SER A 107 4.30 -29.71 29.24
N GLN A 108 3.72 -29.58 28.05
CA GLN A 108 2.93 -30.62 27.41
C GLN A 108 3.75 -31.43 26.40
N ILE A 109 4.99 -31.05 26.07
CA ILE A 109 5.82 -31.79 25.10
C ILE A 109 6.37 -33.06 25.77
N THR A 110 6.17 -34.21 25.12
CA THR A 110 6.75 -35.49 25.56
C THR A 110 7.99 -35.85 24.76
N LYS A 111 8.76 -36.81 25.28
CA LYS A 111 9.94 -37.37 24.61
C LYS A 111 9.60 -37.99 23.25
N ASN A 112 8.44 -38.64 23.16
CA ASN A 112 7.95 -39.23 21.91
C ASN A 112 7.59 -38.17 20.86
N ASP A 113 7.03 -37.04 21.30
CA ASP A 113 6.73 -35.91 20.41
C ASP A 113 8.01 -35.29 19.86
N LEU A 114 8.99 -35.04 20.74
CA LEU A 114 10.27 -34.45 20.34
C LEU A 114 11.05 -35.38 19.39
N TYR A 115 10.93 -36.70 19.57
CA TYR A 115 11.53 -37.69 18.67
C TYR A 115 10.96 -37.63 17.25
N HIS A 116 9.63 -37.58 17.12
CA HIS A 116 8.92 -37.61 15.82
C HIS A 116 8.87 -36.24 15.15
N MET A 117 8.60 -35.18 15.92
CA MET A 117 8.28 -33.85 15.41
C MET A 117 9.36 -32.80 15.67
N GLY A 118 10.34 -33.08 16.53
CA GLY A 118 11.35 -32.10 16.91
C GLY A 118 12.12 -31.51 15.72
N HIS A 119 12.40 -32.31 14.69
CA HIS A 119 13.04 -31.81 13.48
C HIS A 119 12.10 -30.96 12.61
N ALA A 120 10.82 -31.36 12.49
CA ALA A 120 9.84 -30.66 11.67
C ALA A 120 9.51 -29.26 12.23
N PHE A 121 9.61 -29.08 13.55
CA PHE A 121 9.42 -27.80 14.23
C PHE A 121 10.73 -27.08 14.57
N GLU A 122 11.86 -27.50 13.99
CA GLU A 122 13.18 -26.88 14.22
C GLU A 122 13.58 -26.80 15.70
N MET A 123 13.04 -27.69 16.54
CA MET A 123 13.46 -27.88 17.93
C MET A 123 14.69 -28.78 18.01
N LEU A 124 14.83 -29.70 17.06
CA LEU A 124 15.97 -30.58 16.89
C LEU A 124 16.61 -30.39 15.52
N LYS A 125 17.93 -30.56 15.47
CA LYS A 125 18.70 -30.73 14.24
C LYS A 125 18.51 -32.14 13.67
N PRO A 126 18.96 -32.42 12.43
CA PRO A 126 18.91 -33.76 11.84
C PRO A 126 19.60 -34.84 12.70
N ASP A 127 20.61 -34.46 13.49
CA ASP A 127 21.35 -35.33 14.42
C ASP A 127 20.64 -35.55 15.76
N LYS A 128 19.38 -35.12 15.90
CA LYS A 128 18.54 -35.20 17.11
C LYS A 128 19.06 -34.41 18.31
N THR A 129 20.00 -33.48 18.11
CA THR A 129 20.40 -32.51 19.14
C THR A 129 19.51 -31.28 19.12
N LEU A 130 19.39 -30.56 20.24
CA LEU A 130 18.59 -29.33 20.32
C LEU A 130 19.13 -28.26 19.36
N ALA A 131 18.24 -27.72 18.54
CA ALA A 131 18.49 -26.52 17.74
C ALA A 131 18.29 -25.25 18.59
N HIS A 132 19.01 -24.18 18.24
CA HIS A 132 18.82 -22.85 18.83
C HIS A 132 18.85 -22.76 20.38
N SER A 133 19.55 -23.68 21.06
CA SER A 133 19.54 -23.81 22.53
C SER A 133 20.01 -22.57 23.30
N ASN A 134 20.74 -21.65 22.65
CA ASN A 134 21.20 -20.38 23.25
C ASN A 134 20.08 -19.35 23.45
N TYR A 135 18.95 -19.51 22.78
CA TYR A 135 17.80 -18.59 22.85
C TYR A 135 16.69 -19.11 23.75
N ILE A 136 16.89 -20.27 24.38
CA ILE A 136 15.90 -20.92 25.23
C ILE A 136 16.16 -20.53 26.67
N ASP A 137 15.10 -20.13 27.36
CA ASP A 137 15.14 -19.84 28.79
C ASP A 137 15.81 -21.01 29.58
N PRO A 138 16.71 -20.73 30.53
CA PRO A 138 17.48 -21.77 31.21
C PRO A 138 16.64 -22.83 31.93
N GLU A 139 15.43 -22.51 32.38
CA GLU A 139 14.52 -23.46 33.01
C GLU A 139 13.97 -24.44 31.97
N HIS A 140 13.45 -23.92 30.86
CA HIS A 140 12.91 -24.69 29.75
C HIS A 140 13.97 -25.53 29.04
N LEU A 141 15.19 -25.00 28.94
CA LEU A 141 16.32 -25.69 28.34
C LEU A 141 16.69 -26.98 29.08
N ARG A 142 16.54 -27.02 30.41
CA ARG A 142 16.80 -28.25 31.20
C ARG A 142 15.80 -29.33 30.86
N THR A 143 14.51 -28.98 30.82
CA THR A 143 13.43 -29.91 30.46
C THR A 143 13.63 -30.44 29.04
N LEU A 144 13.90 -29.56 28.08
CA LEU A 144 14.16 -29.96 26.70
C LEU A 144 15.39 -30.85 26.56
N LYS A 145 16.47 -30.59 27.31
CA LYS A 145 17.66 -31.45 27.32
C LYS A 145 17.31 -32.87 27.77
N MET A 146 16.54 -33.00 28.86
CA MET A 146 16.08 -34.31 29.34
C MET A 146 15.17 -35.02 28.34
N LEU A 147 14.29 -34.28 27.65
CA LEU A 147 13.42 -34.83 26.62
C LEU A 147 14.17 -35.20 25.34
N SER A 148 15.24 -34.48 24.98
CA SER A 148 16.05 -34.73 23.78
C SER A 148 17.10 -35.83 23.95
N ASP A 149 17.24 -36.37 25.15
CA ASP A 149 18.18 -37.45 25.44
C ASP A 149 17.62 -38.79 24.98
N PHE A 150 17.77 -39.12 23.70
CA PHE A 150 17.27 -40.37 23.11
C PHE A 150 18.22 -41.56 23.32
N ASP A 151 18.75 -41.71 24.53
CA ASP A 151 19.54 -42.86 24.96
C ASP A 151 18.92 -44.22 24.59
N ASN A 152 19.74 -45.29 24.60
CA ASN A 152 19.37 -46.65 24.17
C ASN A 152 18.15 -47.27 24.90
N ASN A 153 17.71 -46.68 26.01
CA ASN A 153 16.51 -47.12 26.75
C ASN A 153 15.21 -46.47 26.24
N PHE A 154 15.29 -45.55 25.28
CA PHE A 154 14.12 -44.95 24.67
C PHE A 154 13.67 -45.75 23.44
N THR A 155 12.46 -46.29 23.49
CA THR A 155 11.81 -46.88 22.31
C THR A 155 10.64 -45.99 21.90
N PRO A 156 10.67 -45.36 20.71
CA PRO A 156 9.56 -44.55 20.24
C PRO A 156 8.32 -45.43 20.02
N THR A 157 7.15 -44.88 20.32
CA THR A 157 5.89 -45.56 20.03
C THR A 157 5.71 -45.66 18.52
N LYS A 158 5.21 -46.82 18.05
CA LYS A 158 4.97 -47.06 16.62
C LYS A 158 3.78 -46.26 16.08
N SER A 159 2.83 -45.91 16.94
CA SER A 159 1.68 -45.09 16.61
C SER A 159 1.91 -43.66 17.11
N PHE A 160 1.96 -42.70 16.19
CA PHE A 160 2.02 -41.27 16.51
C PHE A 160 0.83 -40.57 15.85
N SER A 161 0.01 -39.88 16.65
CA SER A 161 -1.15 -39.13 16.17
C SER A 161 -0.82 -37.64 16.11
N MET A 162 -0.75 -37.10 14.89
CA MET A 162 -0.55 -35.68 14.67
C MET A 162 -1.65 -34.85 15.34
N LYS A 163 -2.91 -35.28 15.22
CA LYS A 163 -4.07 -34.62 15.84
C LYS A 163 -3.90 -34.50 17.35
N GLU A 164 -3.46 -35.57 18.02
CA GLU A 164 -3.28 -35.57 19.48
C GLU A 164 -2.10 -34.69 19.91
N PHE A 165 -0.99 -34.74 19.17
CA PHE A 165 0.16 -33.87 19.40
C PHE A 165 -0.21 -32.40 19.27
N TYR A 166 -0.90 -32.01 18.18
CA TYR A 166 -1.37 -30.64 17.99
C TYR A 166 -2.30 -30.21 19.12
N VAL A 167 -3.28 -31.05 19.46
CA VAL A 167 -4.26 -30.78 20.53
C VAL A 167 -3.60 -30.51 21.88
N ARG A 168 -2.50 -31.21 22.17
CA ARG A 168 -1.84 -31.18 23.48
C ARG A 168 -0.71 -30.15 23.57
N ALA A 169 0.13 -30.03 22.54
CA ALA A 169 1.42 -29.37 22.65
C ALA A 169 1.56 -28.05 21.88
N VAL A 170 0.71 -27.77 20.88
CA VAL A 170 0.82 -26.58 20.02
C VAL A 170 -0.19 -25.50 20.46
N ILE A 171 0.11 -24.22 20.25
CA ILE A 171 -0.67 -23.05 20.70
C ILE A 171 -0.98 -22.09 19.54
N GLN A 172 -0.05 -21.93 18.60
CA GLN A 172 -0.18 -20.99 17.48
C GLN A 172 -0.05 -21.76 16.16
N ILE A 173 -1.07 -21.69 15.31
CA ILE A 173 -1.16 -22.53 14.11
C ILE A 173 -1.30 -21.71 12.81
N ASP A 174 -1.44 -20.38 12.87
CA ASP A 174 -2.21 -19.69 11.83
C ASP A 174 -1.52 -19.62 10.46
N GLU A 175 -0.22 -19.92 10.42
CA GLU A 175 0.51 -20.09 9.16
C GLU A 175 1.40 -21.35 9.13
N MET A 176 1.68 -21.97 10.27
CA MET A 176 2.61 -23.10 10.33
C MET A 176 2.00 -24.37 9.71
N LEU A 177 0.67 -24.56 9.81
CA LEU A 177 0.01 -25.73 9.22
C LEU A 177 -0.15 -25.65 7.69
N SER A 178 -0.28 -24.46 7.09
CA SER A 178 -0.57 -24.38 5.65
C SER A 178 0.69 -24.58 4.80
N PHE A 179 1.81 -24.00 5.23
CA PHE A 179 3.05 -24.00 4.46
C PHE A 179 3.98 -25.18 4.81
N SER A 180 4.29 -25.39 6.11
CA SER A 180 5.25 -26.41 6.54
C SER A 180 4.72 -27.84 6.38
N MET A 181 3.44 -28.10 6.73
CA MET A 181 2.91 -29.46 6.60
C MET A 181 2.80 -29.90 5.15
N LYS A 182 2.32 -29.04 4.23
CA LYS A 182 2.18 -29.44 2.83
C LYS A 182 3.53 -29.80 2.21
N GLU A 183 4.54 -28.97 2.44
CA GLU A 183 5.90 -29.20 1.96
C GLU A 183 6.56 -30.43 2.61
N PHE A 184 6.27 -30.68 3.89
CA PHE A 184 6.73 -31.87 4.62
C PHE A 184 6.06 -33.16 4.13
N TYR A 185 4.73 -33.18 3.97
CA TYR A 185 3.97 -34.34 3.50
C TYR A 185 4.31 -34.69 2.05
N ASP A 186 4.49 -33.68 1.18
CA ASP A 186 4.93 -33.85 -0.20
C ASP A 186 6.36 -34.44 -0.26
N ARG A 187 7.27 -34.01 0.64
CA ARG A 187 8.65 -34.55 0.72
C ARG A 187 8.71 -35.94 1.36
N ALA A 188 7.77 -36.28 2.23
CA ALA A 188 7.70 -37.57 2.93
C ALA A 188 6.92 -38.65 2.16
N GLY A 189 6.23 -38.30 1.08
CA GLY A 189 5.46 -39.26 0.26
C GLY A 189 4.26 -39.88 1.00
N ILE A 190 3.76 -39.19 2.03
CA ILE A 190 2.65 -39.67 2.87
C ILE A 190 1.35 -39.14 2.28
N GLN A 191 0.46 -40.05 1.88
CA GLN A 191 -0.87 -39.72 1.38
C GLN A 191 -1.72 -39.22 2.56
N ILE A 192 -2.15 -37.95 2.52
CA ILE A 192 -2.94 -37.34 3.59
C ILE A 192 -4.32 -38.00 3.61
N ASP A 193 -4.53 -38.90 4.56
CA ASP A 193 -5.83 -39.47 4.87
C ASP A 193 -6.73 -38.37 5.47
N GLU A 194 -8.05 -38.57 5.40
CA GLU A 194 -9.19 -37.70 5.76
C GLU A 194 -9.11 -36.94 7.11
N MET A 195 -8.08 -37.18 7.92
CA MET A 195 -7.88 -36.69 9.28
C MET A 195 -7.79 -35.16 9.41
N LEU A 196 -7.14 -34.47 8.46
CA LEU A 196 -6.98 -33.01 8.49
C LEU A 196 -8.28 -32.25 8.15
N LEU A 197 -9.25 -32.90 7.49
CA LEU A 197 -10.57 -32.32 7.21
C LEU A 197 -11.52 -32.40 8.42
N SER A 198 -11.21 -33.22 9.43
CA SER A 198 -12.01 -33.37 10.66
C SER A 198 -11.65 -32.39 11.78
N PHE A 199 -10.64 -31.53 11.57
CA PHE A 199 -10.08 -30.68 12.61
C PHE A 199 -10.49 -29.22 12.40
N SER A 200 -11.35 -28.71 13.30
CA SER A 200 -11.68 -27.29 13.34
C SER A 200 -10.55 -26.53 14.02
N MET A 201 -9.85 -25.72 13.23
CA MET A 201 -8.78 -24.88 13.73
C MET A 201 -9.26 -23.85 14.75
N THR A 202 -10.43 -23.26 14.50
CA THR A 202 -11.08 -22.29 15.39
C THR A 202 -11.38 -22.89 16.77
N GLU A 203 -12.00 -24.08 16.82
CA GLU A 203 -12.32 -24.76 18.09
C GLU A 203 -11.04 -25.12 18.86
N PHE A 204 -9.97 -25.47 18.15
CA PHE A 204 -8.70 -25.77 18.76
C PHE A 204 -8.06 -24.54 19.40
N TYR A 205 -8.05 -23.38 18.73
CA TYR A 205 -7.52 -22.14 19.30
C TYR A 205 -8.27 -21.68 20.53
N ASP A 206 -9.61 -21.77 20.51
CA ASP A 206 -10.45 -21.40 21.64
C ASP A 206 -10.11 -22.21 22.90
N ARG A 207 -9.63 -23.46 22.72
CA ARG A 207 -9.30 -24.38 23.82
C ARG A 207 -7.84 -24.38 24.23
N ALA A 208 -6.92 -24.34 23.27
CA ALA A 208 -5.48 -24.55 23.49
C ALA A 208 -4.67 -23.25 23.55
N GLY A 209 -5.23 -22.14 23.07
CA GLY A 209 -4.65 -20.81 23.17
C GLY A 209 -4.28 -20.45 24.61
N ILE A 210 -3.21 -19.69 24.79
CA ILE A 210 -2.89 -19.14 26.11
C ILE A 210 -3.92 -18.09 26.44
N GLN A 211 -4.63 -18.29 27.54
CA GLN A 211 -5.62 -17.33 28.00
C GLN A 211 -4.91 -16.14 28.64
N ILE A 212 -5.43 -14.94 28.37
CA ILE A 212 -4.78 -13.70 28.80
C ILE A 212 -4.80 -13.52 30.32
N ASP A 213 -5.71 -14.20 31.03
CA ASP A 213 -5.74 -14.27 32.49
C ASP A 213 -4.51 -14.98 33.08
N GLU A 214 -3.89 -15.91 32.35
CA GLU A 214 -2.63 -16.57 32.73
C GLU A 214 -1.40 -15.71 32.41
N MET A 215 -1.50 -14.76 31.45
CA MET A 215 -0.38 -13.91 31.02
C MET A 215 -0.35 -12.54 31.69
N LEU A 216 -1.52 -11.97 31.99
CA LEU A 216 -1.65 -10.58 32.41
C LEU A 216 -1.37 -10.45 33.91
N LEU A 217 -0.11 -10.16 34.25
CA LEU A 217 0.30 -9.96 35.65
C LEU A 217 -0.20 -8.64 36.25
N LYS A 218 -0.13 -7.55 35.48
CA LYS A 218 -0.62 -6.23 35.87
C LYS A 218 -1.08 -5.47 34.63
N CYS A 219 -2.18 -4.75 34.75
CA CYS A 219 -2.64 -3.80 33.76
C CYS A 219 -2.86 -2.45 34.44
N SER A 220 -2.46 -1.36 33.77
CA SER A 220 -2.72 0.00 34.22
C SER A 220 -2.96 0.90 33.00
N TYR A 221 -3.98 1.74 33.04
CA TYR A 221 -4.28 2.69 31.98
C TYR A 221 -4.52 4.08 32.56
N ARG A 222 -3.77 5.08 32.09
CA ARG A 222 -3.81 6.47 32.60
C ARG A 222 -3.64 6.59 34.13
N GLY A 223 -2.87 5.68 34.72
CA GLY A 223 -2.63 5.63 36.17
C GLY A 223 -3.72 4.93 36.99
N GLU A 224 -4.74 4.38 36.33
CA GLU A 224 -5.76 3.55 36.97
C GLU A 224 -5.43 2.06 36.80
N ASP A 225 -5.43 1.31 37.90
CA ASP A 225 -5.19 -0.13 37.94
C ASP A 225 -6.51 -0.95 37.85
N ASN A 226 -7.56 -0.39 37.26
CA ASN A 226 -8.89 -1.01 37.12
C ASN A 226 -9.05 -1.88 35.86
N CYS A 227 -7.99 -2.09 35.08
CA CYS A 227 -8.03 -2.94 33.91
C CYS A 227 -7.57 -4.38 34.22
N GLY A 228 -8.14 -5.34 33.52
CA GLY A 228 -7.84 -6.76 33.69
C GLY A 228 -8.23 -7.60 32.49
N PRO A 229 -8.17 -8.94 32.59
CA PRO A 229 -8.39 -9.86 31.47
C PRO A 229 -9.74 -9.66 30.76
N ARG A 230 -10.77 -9.21 31.49
CA ARG A 230 -12.12 -8.93 30.95
C ARG A 230 -12.17 -7.76 29.98
N ASN A 231 -11.16 -6.88 29.98
CA ASN A 231 -11.06 -5.74 29.08
C ASN A 231 -10.36 -6.09 27.75
N PHE A 232 -9.93 -7.34 27.59
CA PHE A 232 -9.33 -7.85 26.37
C PHE A 232 -10.31 -8.80 25.68
N SER A 233 -10.41 -8.68 24.36
CA SER A 233 -11.18 -9.57 23.50
C SER A 233 -10.24 -10.47 22.71
N THR A 234 -10.64 -11.71 22.46
CA THR A 234 -9.97 -12.56 21.49
C THR A 234 -10.21 -12.02 20.08
N CYS A 235 -9.17 -12.05 19.24
CA CYS A 235 -9.33 -11.75 17.82
C CYS A 235 -9.91 -12.99 17.14
N ASP A 236 -11.13 -12.87 16.59
CA ASP A 236 -11.73 -13.92 15.78
C ASP A 236 -11.28 -13.72 14.33
N PHE A 237 -10.64 -14.72 13.72
CA PHE A 237 -10.19 -14.68 12.32
C PHE A 237 -11.32 -15.01 11.33
N SER A 238 -12.55 -15.14 11.82
CA SER A 238 -13.75 -15.37 11.03
C SER A 238 -14.24 -14.06 10.39
N GLY A 239 -13.57 -13.61 9.33
CA GLY A 239 -13.97 -12.47 8.49
C GLY A 239 -13.96 -12.83 7.01
#